data_AF-A0A7I7WXS1-F1
#
_entry.id   AF-A0A7I7WXS1-F1
#
_cell.length_a   1.000
_cell.length_b   1.000
_cell.length_c   1.000
_cell.angle_alpha   90.00
_cell.angle_beta   90.00
_cell.angle_gamma   90.00
#
_symmetry.space_group_name_H-M   'P 1'
#
loop_
_entity.id
_entity.type
_entity.pdbx_description
1 polymer ?
#
loop_
_entity_poly.entity_id
_entity_poly.type
_entity_poly.pdbx_seq_one_letter_code
_entity_poly.pdbx_strand_id
1 'polypeptide(L)'
;MTSPVLRVVPADLRQLAQRCAMLAGQVAPQLPTLPASAWQTSSAACNTTNTGAGTAAAAMRARLTANATKLTTTADEYEATDNNAAAALTAVAQRAGGPPPLAPHSGVDAGAGALGTGR
;
A
#
# COMPACT_ATOMS: atom_id res chain seq x y z
N MET A 1 -6.25 -26.99 -1.65
CA MET A 1 -6.87 -25.66 -1.40
C MET A 1 -5.95 -24.62 -2.01
N THR A 2 -6.35 -23.96 -3.10
CA THR A 2 -5.58 -22.88 -3.70
C THR A 2 -5.79 -21.62 -2.87
N SER A 3 -4.79 -21.18 -2.11
CA SER A 3 -4.83 -19.88 -1.45
C SER A 3 -5.06 -18.79 -2.49
N PRO A 4 -5.94 -17.80 -2.23
CA PRO A 4 -6.07 -16.66 -3.12
C PRO A 4 -4.70 -16.00 -3.26
N VAL A 5 -4.27 -15.77 -4.51
CA VAL A 5 -3.04 -15.04 -4.79
C VAL A 5 -3.26 -13.60 -4.37
N LEU A 6 -2.62 -13.19 -3.29
CA LEU A 6 -2.62 -11.81 -2.83
C LEU A 6 -1.88 -10.96 -3.88
N ARG A 7 -2.61 -10.20 -4.69
CA ARG A 7 -2.00 -9.21 -5.59
C ARG A 7 -1.60 -8.00 -4.75
N VAL A 8 -0.31 -7.88 -4.48
CA VAL A 8 0.24 -6.70 -3.80
C VAL A 8 0.60 -5.66 -4.85
N VAL A 9 0.00 -4.48 -4.76
CA VAL A 9 0.30 -3.34 -5.61
C VAL A 9 0.99 -2.28 -4.74
N PRO A 10 2.25 -1.90 -5.04
CA PRO A 10 2.99 -0.91 -4.25
C PRO A 10 2.25 0.43 -4.07
N ALA A 11 1.54 0.89 -5.10
CA ALA A 11 0.72 2.10 -5.04
C ALA A 11 -0.40 2.02 -3.98
N ASP A 12 -1.10 0.88 -3.89
CA ASP A 12 -2.18 0.67 -2.91
C ASP A 12 -1.63 0.64 -1.48
N LEU A 13 -0.44 0.04 -1.28
CA LEU A 13 0.24 0.04 0.01
C LEU A 13 0.61 1.46 0.45
N ARG A 14 1.13 2.29 -0.47
CA ARG A 14 1.46 3.70 -0.17
C ARG A 14 0.22 4.52 0.11
N GLN A 15 -0.87 4.31 -0.63
CA GLN A 15 -2.14 4.97 -0.36
C GLN A 15 -2.68 4.59 1.03
N LEU A 16 -2.58 3.32 1.41
CA LEU A 16 -2.96 2.87 2.74
C LEU A 16 -2.06 3.46 3.82
N ALA A 17 -0.75 3.54 3.58
CA ALA A 17 0.20 4.18 4.49
C ALA A 17 -0.16 5.66 4.74
N GLN A 18 -0.49 6.41 3.68
CA GLN A 18 -0.93 7.80 3.78
C GLN A 18 -2.21 7.93 4.61
N ARG A 19 -3.18 7.03 4.40
CA ARG A 19 -4.42 7.00 5.20
C ARG A 19 -4.14 6.72 6.68
N CYS A 20 -3.23 5.78 6.98
CA CYS A 20 -2.81 5.52 8.35
C CYS A 20 -2.15 6.75 8.99
N ALA A 21 -1.25 7.43 8.28
CA ALA A 21 -0.61 8.65 8.76
C ALA A 21 -1.62 9.80 9.00
N MET A 22 -2.55 10.01 8.07
CA MET A 22 -3.62 10.98 8.21
C MET A 22 -4.50 10.67 9.43
N LEU A 23 -4.92 9.41 9.59
CA LEU A 23 -5.74 8.99 10.73
C LEU A 23 -4.99 9.17 12.06
N ALA A 24 -3.68 8.90 12.10
CA ALA A 24 -2.85 9.17 13.27
C ALA A 24 -2.85 10.66 13.65
N GLY A 25 -2.78 11.54 12.65
CA GLY A 25 -2.87 12.99 12.84
C GLY A 25 -4.24 13.49 13.34
N GLN A 26 -5.32 12.75 13.05
CA GLN A 26 -6.68 13.10 13.46
C GLN A 26 -7.04 12.67 14.88
N VAL A 27 -6.27 11.76 15.50
CA VAL A 27 -6.52 11.37 16.89
C VAL A 27 -6.32 12.60 17.78
N ALA A 28 -7.29 12.90 18.67
CA ALA A 28 -7.27 14.08 19.54
C ALA A 28 -6.24 13.95 20.68
N PRO A 29 -5.48 15.02 21.01
CA PRO A 29 -4.49 14.98 22.10
C PRO A 29 -5.17 14.89 23.47
N GLN A 30 -4.41 14.46 24.48
CA GLN A 30 -4.88 14.46 25.86
C GLN A 30 -5.17 15.90 26.30
N LEU A 31 -6.31 16.12 26.96
CA LEU A 31 -6.66 17.43 27.49
C LEU A 31 -5.88 17.72 28.78
N PRO A 32 -5.68 19.01 29.15
CA PRO A 32 -5.05 19.35 30.40
C PRO A 32 -5.79 18.84 31.64
N THR A 33 -4.97 18.40 32.60
CA THR A 33 -5.25 18.30 34.04
C THR A 33 -5.99 19.48 34.67
N LEU A 34 -7.19 19.35 35.27
CA LEU A 34 -7.70 20.39 36.18
C LEU A 34 -7.49 19.97 37.65
N PRO A 35 -7.14 20.88 38.57
CA PRO A 35 -7.07 20.55 39.99
C PRO A 35 -8.44 20.06 40.50
N ALA A 36 -8.48 18.88 41.10
CA ALA A 36 -9.69 18.35 41.73
C ALA A 36 -9.59 18.50 43.25
N SER A 37 -10.56 19.17 43.86
CA SER A 37 -10.71 19.20 45.32
C SER A 37 -11.09 17.80 45.83
N ALA A 38 -10.67 17.45 47.06
CA ALA A 38 -11.00 16.17 47.69
C ALA A 38 -12.53 15.94 47.82
N TRP A 39 -13.33 17.00 47.84
CA TRP A 39 -14.79 16.94 47.87
C TRP A 39 -15.44 16.84 46.49
N GLN A 40 -14.65 16.89 45.40
CA GLN A 40 -15.12 16.83 44.02
C GLN A 40 -14.72 15.51 43.35
N THR A 41 -15.31 14.40 43.82
CA THR A 41 -15.04 13.06 43.29
C THR A 41 -15.24 12.96 41.77
N SER A 42 -16.23 13.67 41.21
CA SER A 42 -16.49 13.71 39.76
C SER A 42 -15.31 14.31 38.97
N SER A 43 -14.69 15.39 39.46
CA SER A 43 -13.53 16.01 38.79
C SER A 43 -12.33 15.07 38.77
N ALA A 44 -12.09 14.34 39.87
CA ALA A 44 -11.03 13.33 39.94
C ALA A 44 -11.30 12.16 38.97
N ALA A 45 -12.56 11.71 38.86
CA ALA A 45 -12.96 10.70 37.90
C ALA A 45 -12.74 11.17 36.45
N CYS A 46 -13.17 12.40 36.11
CA CYS A 46 -12.95 12.99 34.78
C CYS A 46 -11.47 13.05 34.41
N ASN A 47 -10.59 13.47 35.34
CA ASN A 47 -9.15 13.52 35.11
C ASN A 47 -8.55 12.12 34.86
N THR A 48 -9.00 11.12 35.61
CA THR A 48 -8.58 9.72 35.44
C THR A 48 -9.00 9.20 34.06
N THR A 49 -10.27 9.42 33.69
CA THR A 49 -10.79 9.03 32.38
C THR A 49 -10.04 9.74 31.25
N ASN A 50 -9.77 11.04 31.37
CA ASN A 50 -9.00 11.80 30.39
C ASN A 50 -7.57 11.26 30.23
N THR A 51 -6.89 10.92 31.33
CA THR A 51 -5.56 10.30 31.30
C THR A 51 -5.58 8.93 30.61
N GLY A 52 -6.57 8.10 30.94
CA GLY A 52 -6.75 6.80 30.30
C GLY A 52 -7.03 6.90 28.81
N ALA A 53 -7.94 7.80 28.42
CA ALA A 53 -8.25 8.08 27.02
C ALA A 53 -7.04 8.63 26.26
N GLY A 54 -6.27 9.53 26.88
CA GLY A 54 -5.03 10.07 26.32
C GLY A 54 -3.97 9.00 26.06
N THR A 55 -3.80 8.06 27.00
CA THR A 55 -2.89 6.92 26.86
C THR A 55 -3.32 6.00 25.71
N ALA A 56 -4.61 5.68 25.62
CA ALA A 56 -5.15 4.86 24.53
C ALA A 56 -5.00 5.56 23.17
N ALA A 57 -5.27 6.86 23.11
CA ALA A 57 -5.08 7.68 21.92
C ALA A 57 -3.61 7.71 21.46
N ALA A 58 -2.65 7.85 22.39
CA ALA A 58 -1.22 7.79 22.09
C ALA A 58 -0.82 6.43 21.50
N ALA A 59 -1.29 5.33 22.12
CA ALA A 59 -1.04 3.99 21.62
C ALA A 59 -1.63 3.75 20.21
N MET A 60 -2.82 4.31 19.95
CA MET A 60 -3.45 4.22 18.63
C MET A 60 -2.66 4.96 17.56
N ARG A 61 -2.21 6.20 17.85
CA ARG A 61 -1.33 6.95 16.95
C ARG A 61 -0.05 6.18 16.65
N ALA A 62 0.61 5.65 17.68
CA ALA A 62 1.84 4.90 17.51
C ALA A 62 1.66 3.69 16.58
N ARG A 63 0.57 2.94 16.74
CA ARG A 63 0.23 1.80 15.86
C ARG A 63 -0.02 2.23 14.43
N LEU A 64 -0.77 3.32 14.22
CA LEU A 64 -1.05 3.84 12.88
C LEU A 64 0.21 4.33 12.18
N THR A 65 1.08 5.05 12.89
CA THR A 65 2.39 5.47 12.36
C THR A 65 3.27 4.26 12.03
N ALA A 66 3.36 3.28 12.93
CA ALA A 66 4.14 2.07 12.68
C ALA A 66 3.62 1.26 11.48
N ASN A 67 2.29 1.18 11.31
CA ASN A 67 1.69 0.54 10.15
C ASN A 67 1.99 1.32 8.86
N ALA A 68 1.91 2.65 8.89
CA ALA A 68 2.28 3.48 7.75
C ALA A 68 3.72 3.22 7.32
N THR A 69 4.66 3.19 8.27
CA THR A 69 6.08 2.88 7.98
C THR A 69 6.23 1.50 7.36
N LYS A 70 5.63 0.46 7.96
CA LYS A 70 5.70 -0.91 7.42
C LYS A 70 5.17 -1.00 6.00
N LEU A 71 4.02 -0.41 5.73
CA LEU A 71 3.39 -0.42 4.41
C LEU A 71 4.27 0.26 3.35
N THR A 72 4.86 1.41 3.69
CA THR A 72 5.81 2.11 2.80
C THR A 72 7.06 1.28 2.53
N THR A 73 7.70 0.75 3.58
CA THR A 73 8.89 -0.10 3.43
C THR A 73 8.59 -1.33 2.56
N THR A 74 7.47 -2.00 2.81
CA THR A 74 7.06 -3.14 1.99
C THR A 74 6.81 -2.74 0.53
N ALA A 75 6.20 -1.58 0.26
CA ALA A 75 6.02 -1.10 -1.10
C ALA A 75 7.37 -0.92 -1.83
N ASP A 76 8.35 -0.34 -1.14
CA ASP A 76 9.69 -0.11 -1.69
C ASP A 76 10.46 -1.43 -1.92
N GLU A 77 10.32 -2.40 -1.01
CA GLU A 77 10.89 -3.76 -1.16
C GLU A 77 10.30 -4.51 -2.37
N TYR A 78 8.99 -4.39 -2.59
CA TYR A 78 8.32 -4.99 -3.75
C TYR A 78 8.84 -4.40 -5.06
N GLU A 79 8.94 -3.07 -5.16
CA GLU A 79 9.47 -2.42 -6.36
C GLU A 79 10.94 -2.74 -6.60
N ALA A 80 11.77 -2.77 -5.55
CA ALA A 80 13.17 -3.17 -5.67
C ALA A 80 13.28 -4.61 -6.21
N THR A 81 12.44 -5.52 -5.70
CA THR A 81 12.42 -6.92 -6.16
C THR A 81 12.01 -7.02 -7.62
N ASP A 82 10.97 -6.30 -8.04
CA ASP A 82 10.50 -6.29 -9.43
C ASP A 82 11.56 -5.73 -10.40
N ASN A 83 12.18 -4.61 -10.04
CA ASN A 83 13.27 -4.01 -10.81
C ASN A 83 14.48 -4.92 -10.92
N ASN A 84 14.87 -5.59 -9.82
CA ASN A 84 15.98 -6.55 -9.82
C ASN A 84 15.67 -7.76 -10.72
N ALA A 85 14.44 -8.27 -10.70
CA ALA A 85 14.02 -9.36 -11.56
C ALA A 85 14.03 -8.96 -13.05
N ALA A 86 13.51 -7.77 -13.38
CA ALA A 86 13.54 -7.23 -14.74
C ALA A 86 14.98 -7.03 -15.25
N ALA A 87 15.89 -6.55 -14.39
CA ALA A 87 17.31 -6.41 -14.72
C ALA A 87 17.97 -7.77 -14.97
N ALA A 88 17.68 -8.77 -14.13
CA ALA A 88 18.19 -10.13 -14.30
C ALA A 88 17.72 -10.77 -15.62
N LEU A 89 16.43 -10.61 -15.97
CA LEU A 89 15.88 -11.09 -17.24
C LEU A 89 16.52 -10.40 -18.45
N THR A 90 16.73 -9.09 -18.36
CA THR A 90 17.41 -8.31 -19.40
C THR A 90 18.85 -8.80 -19.60
N ALA A 91 19.58 -9.07 -18.51
CA ALA A 91 20.92 -9.61 -18.57
C ALA A 91 20.96 -11.01 -19.22
N VAL A 92 19.97 -11.87 -18.95
CA VAL A 92 19.82 -13.17 -19.62
C VAL A 92 19.58 -12.99 -21.11
N ALA A 93 18.68 -12.10 -21.52
CA ALA A 93 18.38 -11.83 -22.93
C ALA A 93 19.62 -11.31 -23.69
N GLN A 94 20.42 -10.43 -23.06
CA GLN A 94 21.67 -9.94 -23.62
C GLN A 94 22.71 -11.06 -23.76
N ARG A 95 22.85 -11.92 -22.74
CA ARG A 95 23.78 -13.06 -22.76
C ARG A 95 23.40 -14.12 -23.79
N ALA A 96 22.11 -14.26 -24.09
CA ALA A 96 21.58 -15.19 -25.09
C ALA A 96 21.73 -14.69 -26.55
N GLY A 97 22.38 -13.53 -26.78
CA GLY A 97 22.55 -12.97 -28.13
C GLY A 97 21.40 -12.08 -28.61
N GLY A 98 20.52 -11.66 -27.69
CA GLY A 98 19.33 -10.85 -27.98
C GLY A 98 18.08 -11.69 -28.28
N PRO A 99 16.88 -11.21 -27.95
CA PRO A 99 15.66 -11.87 -28.39
C PRO A 99 15.64 -11.96 -29.93
N PRO A 100 15.14 -13.05 -30.52
CA PRO A 100 14.96 -13.09 -31.97
C PRO A 100 14.10 -11.90 -32.38
N PRO A 101 14.42 -11.19 -33.48
CA PRO A 101 13.60 -10.08 -33.94
C PRO A 101 12.17 -10.59 -34.11
N LEU A 102 11.22 -9.91 -33.46
CA LEU A 102 9.79 -10.11 -33.70
C LEU A 102 9.52 -9.69 -35.14
N ALA A 103 9.74 -10.59 -36.09
CA ALA A 103 9.34 -10.39 -37.47
C ALA A 103 7.83 -10.14 -37.46
N PRO A 104 7.31 -9.08 -38.10
CA PRO A 104 5.87 -8.89 -38.23
C PRO A 104 5.31 -10.12 -38.95
N HIS A 105 4.55 -10.94 -38.25
CA HIS A 105 3.81 -12.01 -38.91
C HIS A 105 2.69 -11.28 -39.64
N SER A 106 2.84 -11.07 -40.95
CA SER A 106 1.78 -10.62 -41.84
C SER A 106 0.67 -11.67 -41.85
N GLY A 107 -0.07 -11.74 -40.76
CA GLY A 107 -1.30 -12.49 -40.60
C GLY A 107 -2.38 -11.71 -41.32
N VAL A 108 -2.64 -12.11 -42.56
CA VAL A 108 -3.85 -11.75 -43.27
C VAL A 108 -5.02 -12.31 -42.45
N ASP A 109 -5.80 -11.43 -41.84
CA ASP A 109 -7.14 -11.78 -41.39
C ASP A 109 -8.05 -10.56 -41.63
N ALA A 110 -8.25 -10.27 -42.91
CA ALA A 110 -9.33 -9.43 -43.39
C ALA A 110 -10.48 -10.33 -43.86
N GLY A 111 -11.12 -11.01 -42.92
CA GLY A 111 -12.39 -11.65 -43.15
C GLY A 111 -13.52 -10.62 -43.17
N ALA A 112 -13.87 -10.10 -44.36
CA ALA A 112 -15.23 -9.67 -44.72
C ALA A 112 -15.28 -9.12 -46.17
N GLY A 113 -15.81 -9.94 -47.09
CA GLY A 113 -16.54 -9.48 -48.28
C GLY A 113 -15.73 -9.10 -49.52
N ALA A 114 -15.73 -9.98 -50.53
CA ALA A 114 -16.09 -9.61 -51.91
C ALA A 114 -16.12 -10.85 -52.81
N LEU A 115 -17.31 -11.12 -53.36
CA LEU A 115 -17.52 -11.94 -54.55
C LEU A 115 -16.68 -11.40 -55.72
N GLY A 116 -16.11 -12.28 -56.54
CA GLY A 116 -15.47 -11.85 -57.78
C GLY A 116 -14.76 -12.97 -58.55
N THR A 117 -15.51 -13.61 -59.42
CA THR A 117 -15.16 -14.59 -60.45
C THR A 117 -13.88 -14.33 -61.27
N GLY A 118 -13.15 -15.42 -61.59
CA GLY A 118 -13.00 -15.79 -63.00
C GLY A 118 -11.60 -15.79 -63.62
N ARG A 119 -11.17 -17.02 -63.95
CA ARG A 119 -10.16 -17.49 -64.94
C ARG A 119 -8.68 -17.30 -64.65
#